data_AF-A0A251W9Z2-F1
#
_entry.id   AF-A0A251W9Z2-F1
#
_cell.length_a   1.000
_cell.length_b   1.000
_cell.length_c   1.000
_cell.angle_alpha   90.00
_cell.angle_beta   90.00
_cell.angle_gamma   90.00
#
_symmetry.space_group_name_H-M   'P 1'
#
loop_
_entity.id
_entity.type
_entity.pdbx_description
1 polymer ?
#
loop_
_entity_poly.entity_id
_entity_poly.type
_entity_poly.pdbx_seq_one_letter_code
_entity_poly.pdbx_strand_id
1 'polypeptide(L)'
;MSQKLDTLLSLSAMLSILTLPFTDSNHANAQGFCTHSGAYTLSGDFDGDGRSDTLCTDSQGKKWIAYSNGGFWENVSTSWCSHPNSSIRVGDFNGDGRSDLLCHDLEGRNWIVYANVAGNFGDFRSGWTAVSALCTQEGNQWYVEDLNSDGRADIVCIDNNNGQWYRFAKPDGTFDL
;
A
#
# COMPACT_ATOMS: atom_id res chain seq x y z
N MET A 1 3.12 9.91 52.37
CA MET A 1 2.86 11.35 52.51
C MET A 1 3.17 12.01 51.18
N SER A 2 2.16 12.63 50.54
CA SER A 2 2.24 13.66 49.49
C SER A 2 2.88 13.29 48.12
N GLN A 3 2.29 13.54 46.95
CA GLN A 3 1.13 14.37 46.58
C GLN A 3 0.42 13.83 45.34
N LYS A 4 -0.92 13.85 45.40
CA LYS A 4 -1.81 14.09 44.26
C LYS A 4 -1.48 15.45 43.66
N LEU A 5 -1.49 15.57 42.33
CA LEU A 5 -1.77 16.85 41.69
C LEU A 5 -2.66 16.61 40.47
N ASP A 6 -3.97 16.63 40.73
CA ASP A 6 -4.98 16.90 39.72
C ASP A 6 -4.86 18.38 39.32
N THR A 7 -4.74 18.69 38.03
CA THR A 7 -5.11 20.00 37.49
C THR A 7 -5.66 19.85 36.08
N LEU A 8 -6.99 19.75 35.99
CA LEU A 8 -7.77 20.19 34.84
C LEU A 8 -7.63 21.72 34.70
N LEU A 9 -7.02 22.19 33.61
CA LEU A 9 -7.04 23.55 33.04
C LEU A 9 -6.26 23.46 31.71
N SER A 10 -6.76 23.81 30.52
CA SER A 10 -7.99 24.43 30.09
C SER A 10 -8.35 23.89 28.70
N LEU A 11 -9.65 23.90 28.39
CA LEU A 11 -10.23 23.60 27.08
C LEU A 11 -9.89 24.66 26.01
N SER A 12 -8.71 25.29 26.07
CA SER A 12 -8.27 26.37 25.17
C SER A 12 -6.79 26.31 24.74
N ALA A 13 -6.05 25.25 25.05
CA ALA A 13 -4.70 25.07 24.54
C ALA A 13 -4.74 24.19 23.28
N MET A 14 -4.65 24.88 22.14
CA MET A 14 -4.55 24.35 20.77
C MET A 14 -5.87 23.96 20.09
N LEU A 15 -6.82 24.89 20.11
CA LEU A 15 -7.45 25.30 18.85
C LEU A 15 -6.39 26.04 17.99
N SER A 16 -5.30 25.37 17.64
CA SER A 16 -4.55 25.69 16.43
C SER A 16 -4.97 24.60 15.47
N ILE A 17 -5.88 24.96 14.58
CA ILE A 17 -5.98 24.33 13.27
C ILE A 17 -4.60 24.54 12.64
N LEU A 18 -3.64 23.67 13.01
CA LEU A 18 -2.47 23.44 12.20
C LEU A 18 -3.09 22.73 11.01
N THR A 19 -3.32 23.49 9.95
CA THR A 19 -3.64 22.95 8.65
C THR A 19 -2.65 21.81 8.41
N LEU A 20 -3.15 20.58 8.53
CA LEU A 20 -2.43 19.40 8.13
C LEU A 20 -1.93 19.72 6.71
N PRO A 21 -0.62 19.76 6.43
CA PRO A 21 -0.26 19.66 5.04
C PRO A 21 -0.76 18.27 4.63
N PHE A 22 -1.27 18.14 3.42
CA PHE A 22 -1.68 16.86 2.84
C PHE A 22 -3.08 16.37 3.23
N THR A 23 -4.09 17.21 3.04
CA THR A 23 -5.48 16.76 2.83
C THR A 23 -6.00 17.08 1.43
N ASP A 24 -5.16 17.07 0.39
CA ASP A 24 -5.70 17.08 -0.96
C ASP A 24 -4.83 16.34 -1.96
N SER A 25 -5.53 15.78 -2.93
CA SER A 25 -5.06 15.24 -4.20
C SER A 25 -4.28 16.26 -5.06
N ASN A 26 -3.86 17.42 -4.53
CA ASN A 26 -3.28 18.50 -5.33
C ASN A 26 -1.75 18.47 -5.39
N HIS A 27 -1.05 17.73 -4.53
CA HIS A 27 0.40 17.52 -4.70
C HIS A 27 0.73 16.59 -5.88
N ALA A 28 -0.13 15.61 -6.19
CA ALA A 28 0.01 14.77 -7.38
C ALA A 28 -0.17 15.55 -8.71
N ASN A 29 -0.77 16.75 -8.68
CA ASN A 29 -0.98 17.60 -9.85
C ASN A 29 0.10 18.66 -10.07
N ALA A 30 0.95 18.97 -9.08
CA ALA A 30 1.79 20.16 -9.12
C ALA A 30 2.96 20.13 -10.13
N GLN A 31 3.26 18.98 -10.77
CA GLN A 31 4.37 18.82 -11.75
C GLN A 31 4.09 17.81 -12.88
N GLY A 32 2.86 17.33 -13.08
CA GLY A 32 2.60 16.25 -14.05
C GLY A 32 3.01 14.84 -13.58
N PHE A 33 3.20 14.68 -12.27
CA PHE A 33 3.66 13.45 -11.60
C PHE A 33 2.84 12.20 -12.01
N CYS A 34 1.53 12.34 -12.13
CA CYS A 34 0.64 11.24 -12.55
C CYS A 34 -0.32 11.61 -13.68
N THR A 35 0.16 12.38 -14.66
CA THR A 35 -0.66 12.83 -15.82
C THR A 35 -0.47 11.98 -17.07
N HIS A 36 0.22 10.84 -16.96
CA HIS A 36 0.46 9.92 -18.07
C HIS A 36 -0.82 9.19 -18.49
N SER A 37 -0.85 8.69 -19.73
CA SER A 37 -2.03 7.99 -20.25
C SER A 37 -2.35 6.73 -19.45
N GLY A 38 -3.58 6.63 -18.97
CA GLY A 38 -4.04 5.50 -18.15
C GLY A 38 -3.38 5.42 -16.77
N ALA A 39 -2.79 6.52 -16.30
CA ALA A 39 -2.15 6.55 -15.00
C ALA A 39 -3.17 6.62 -13.86
N TYR A 40 -2.82 5.98 -12.75
CA TYR A 40 -3.58 6.03 -11.51
C TYR A 40 -2.64 6.06 -10.30
N THR A 41 -3.19 6.43 -9.16
CA THR A 41 -2.44 6.55 -7.90
C THR A 41 -2.87 5.54 -6.87
N LEU A 42 -1.93 5.19 -6.00
CA LEU A 42 -2.11 4.37 -4.81
C LEU A 42 -1.38 5.06 -3.65
N SER A 43 -1.82 4.80 -2.42
CA SER A 43 -1.26 5.41 -1.21
C SER A 43 -0.69 4.34 -0.29
N GLY A 44 0.43 4.64 0.36
CA GLY A 44 1.11 3.77 1.33
C GLY A 44 2.26 4.53 2.00
N ASP A 45 2.75 4.06 3.15
CA ASP A 45 3.98 4.56 3.77
C ASP A 45 5.17 3.79 3.19
N PHE A 46 5.77 4.29 2.11
CA PHE A 46 6.78 3.54 1.38
C PHE A 46 8.17 3.69 2.01
N ASP A 47 8.49 4.85 2.61
CA ASP A 47 9.78 5.12 3.25
C ASP A 47 9.83 4.81 4.76
N GLY A 48 8.69 4.49 5.38
CA GLY A 48 8.58 4.08 6.78
C GLY A 48 8.64 5.25 7.75
N ASP A 49 8.32 6.48 7.30
CA ASP A 49 8.31 7.67 8.14
C ASP A 49 7.00 7.87 8.93
N GLY A 50 6.05 6.95 8.77
CA GLY A 50 4.74 6.94 9.42
C GLY A 50 3.71 7.82 8.71
N ARG A 51 3.99 8.31 7.50
CA ARG A 51 3.10 9.16 6.72
C ARG A 51 2.76 8.49 5.40
N SER A 52 1.59 8.82 4.87
CA SER A 52 1.16 8.27 3.59
C SER A 52 1.85 9.01 2.43
N ASP A 53 2.59 8.26 1.64
CA ASP A 53 3.18 8.64 0.36
C ASP A 53 2.23 8.29 -0.80
N THR A 54 2.61 8.70 -2.01
CA THR A 54 1.83 8.45 -3.24
C THR A 54 2.66 7.70 -4.27
N LEU A 55 2.18 6.52 -4.68
CA LEU A 55 2.63 5.79 -5.86
C LEU A 55 1.79 6.22 -7.06
N CYS A 56 2.43 6.58 -8.16
CA CYS A 56 1.81 6.66 -9.48
C CYS A 56 2.27 5.49 -10.34
N THR A 57 1.36 4.90 -11.10
CA THR A 57 1.68 3.93 -12.14
C THR A 57 0.97 4.29 -13.43
N ASP A 58 1.63 4.11 -14.57
CA ASP A 58 1.04 4.31 -15.90
C ASP A 58 0.72 2.99 -16.62
N SER A 59 0.05 3.11 -17.77
CA SER A 59 -0.30 1.97 -18.63
C SER A 59 0.91 1.26 -19.27
N GLN A 60 2.10 1.86 -19.25
CA GLN A 60 3.35 1.25 -19.72
C GLN A 60 4.09 0.52 -18.59
N GLY A 61 3.53 0.54 -17.37
CA GLY A 61 4.14 -0.06 -16.19
C GLY A 61 5.27 0.77 -15.59
N LYS A 62 5.44 2.03 -15.99
CA LYS A 62 6.31 2.94 -15.26
C LYS A 62 5.66 3.33 -13.95
N LYS A 63 6.50 3.49 -12.93
CA LYS A 63 6.08 3.78 -11.57
C LYS A 63 6.94 4.86 -10.95
N TRP A 64 6.31 5.70 -10.16
CA TRP A 64 6.92 6.82 -9.47
C TRP A 64 6.38 6.90 -8.05
N ILE A 65 7.23 7.29 -7.11
CA ILE A 65 6.80 7.57 -5.74
C ILE A 65 7.09 9.03 -5.44
N ALA A 66 6.08 9.73 -4.92
CA ALA A 66 6.22 11.01 -4.27
C ALA A 66 6.10 10.78 -2.76
N TYR A 67 7.20 11.00 -2.03
CA TYR A 67 7.23 10.90 -0.58
C TYR A 67 6.59 12.13 0.05
N SER A 68 5.88 11.92 1.15
CA SER A 68 5.16 12.98 1.87
C SER A 68 6.10 14.07 2.41
N ASN A 69 7.36 13.71 2.66
CA ASN A 69 8.43 14.60 3.10
C ASN A 69 9.09 15.41 1.95
N GLY A 70 8.62 15.26 0.72
CA GLY A 70 9.08 16.01 -0.46
C GLY A 70 10.14 15.31 -1.30
N GLY A 71 10.53 14.08 -0.94
CA GLY A 71 11.35 13.24 -1.81
C GLY A 71 10.57 12.72 -3.03
N PHE A 72 11.31 12.28 -4.05
CA PHE A 72 10.72 11.73 -5.27
C PHE A 72 11.63 10.65 -5.86
N TRP A 73 11.01 9.58 -6.36
CA TRP A 73 11.72 8.48 -6.98
C TRP A 73 11.02 7.97 -8.24
N GLU A 74 11.80 7.82 -9.32
CA GLU A 74 11.33 7.33 -10.62
C GLU A 74 11.78 5.90 -10.88
N ASN A 75 11.03 5.21 -11.75
CA ASN A 75 11.35 3.86 -12.25
C ASN A 75 11.38 2.80 -11.14
N VAL A 76 10.42 2.91 -10.21
CA VAL A 76 10.24 2.04 -9.04
C VAL A 76 10.16 0.55 -9.40
N SER A 77 9.74 0.22 -10.62
CA SER A 77 9.89 -1.11 -11.23
C SER A 77 9.32 -1.06 -12.65
N THR A 78 10.17 -0.92 -13.67
CA THR A 78 9.70 -0.80 -15.06
C THR A 78 9.08 -2.09 -15.54
N SER A 79 7.84 -2.01 -16.04
CA SER A 79 7.11 -3.13 -16.66
C SER A 79 6.68 -4.28 -15.74
N TRP A 80 6.80 -4.11 -14.42
CA TRP A 80 6.19 -5.04 -13.46
C TRP A 80 4.70 -4.73 -13.28
N CYS A 81 3.84 -5.74 -13.17
CA CYS A 81 2.39 -5.57 -13.03
C CYS A 81 1.76 -4.64 -14.08
N SER A 82 2.13 -4.83 -15.35
CA SER A 82 1.63 -4.03 -16.47
C SER A 82 1.07 -4.89 -17.60
N HIS A 83 0.74 -6.15 -17.32
CA HIS A 83 0.10 -7.06 -18.25
C HIS A 83 -1.43 -6.99 -18.14
N PRO A 84 -2.17 -7.46 -19.15
CA PRO A 84 -3.63 -7.47 -19.09
C PRO A 84 -4.15 -8.13 -17.81
N ASN A 85 -5.24 -7.57 -17.26
CA ASN A 85 -5.91 -8.08 -16.06
C ASN A 85 -5.07 -8.07 -14.78
N SER A 86 -3.90 -7.42 -14.79
CA SER A 86 -3.09 -7.20 -13.60
C SER A 86 -3.50 -5.94 -12.84
N SER A 87 -3.39 -5.98 -11.52
CA SER A 87 -3.67 -4.85 -10.64
C SER A 87 -2.70 -4.83 -9.47
N ILE A 88 -2.38 -3.61 -9.02
CA ILE A 88 -1.49 -3.39 -7.88
C ILE A 88 -2.34 -3.20 -6.61
N ARG A 89 -1.86 -3.78 -5.51
CA ARG A 89 -2.32 -3.57 -4.14
C ARG A 89 -1.15 -3.15 -3.27
N VAL A 90 -1.46 -2.41 -2.19
CA VAL A 90 -0.47 -1.83 -1.29
C VAL A 90 -0.76 -2.30 0.14
N GLY A 91 0.27 -2.71 0.87
CA GLY A 91 0.21 -3.12 2.27
C GLY A 91 1.56 -3.62 2.77
N ASP A 92 1.80 -3.61 4.09
CA ASP A 92 3.05 -4.13 4.68
C ASP A 92 2.98 -5.67 4.77
N PHE A 93 3.48 -6.38 3.76
CA PHE A 93 3.32 -7.84 3.68
C PHE A 93 4.43 -8.61 4.41
N ASN A 94 5.53 -7.94 4.78
CA ASN A 94 6.67 -8.56 5.45
C ASN A 94 6.81 -8.15 6.93
N GLY A 95 6.04 -7.16 7.39
CA GLY A 95 5.98 -6.67 8.76
C GLY A 95 7.13 -5.74 9.13
N ASP A 96 7.74 -5.07 8.16
CA ASP A 96 8.91 -4.20 8.36
C ASP A 96 8.55 -2.72 8.61
N GLY A 97 7.25 -2.41 8.64
CA GLY A 97 6.69 -1.09 8.85
C GLY A 97 6.59 -0.24 7.58
N ARG A 98 6.93 -0.78 6.40
CA ARG A 98 6.76 -0.12 5.11
C ARG A 98 5.70 -0.81 4.27
N SER A 99 5.03 -0.01 3.45
CA SER A 99 4.09 -0.50 2.47
C SER A 99 4.82 -1.15 1.30
N ASP A 100 4.45 -2.39 1.01
CA ASP A 100 4.94 -3.17 -0.11
C ASP A 100 3.94 -3.15 -1.27
N LEU A 101 4.33 -3.70 -2.42
CA LEU A 101 3.46 -3.83 -3.60
C LEU A 101 3.14 -5.29 -3.89
N LEU A 102 1.85 -5.60 -4.02
CA LEU A 102 1.36 -6.87 -4.53
C LEU A 102 0.80 -6.67 -5.94
N CYS A 103 1.27 -7.47 -6.89
CA CYS A 103 0.65 -7.63 -8.19
C CYS A 103 -0.23 -8.86 -8.19
N HIS A 104 -1.48 -8.69 -8.58
CA HIS A 104 -2.45 -9.76 -8.76
C HIS A 104 -2.98 -9.76 -10.19
N ASP A 105 -3.17 -10.93 -10.79
CA ASP A 105 -3.92 -11.08 -12.03
C ASP A 105 -5.04 -12.12 -11.97
N LEU A 106 -5.97 -12.03 -12.94
CA LEU A 106 -7.12 -12.92 -13.03
C LEU A 106 -6.76 -14.38 -13.34
N GLU A 107 -5.50 -14.71 -13.64
CA GLU A 107 -5.02 -16.10 -13.67
C GLU A 107 -4.69 -16.64 -12.26
N GLY A 108 -4.84 -15.82 -11.21
CA GLY A 108 -4.59 -16.19 -9.82
C GLY A 108 -3.12 -16.11 -9.43
N ARG A 109 -2.28 -15.48 -10.27
CA ARG A 109 -0.86 -15.32 -9.99
C ARG A 109 -0.66 -14.09 -9.11
N ASN A 110 0.24 -14.22 -8.13
CA ASN A 110 0.54 -13.15 -7.20
C ASN A 110 2.05 -12.95 -7.07
N TRP A 111 2.47 -11.70 -7.06
CA TRP A 111 3.87 -11.33 -6.88
C TRP A 111 3.94 -10.21 -5.87
N ILE A 112 4.90 -10.27 -4.95
CA ILE A 112 5.18 -9.16 -4.06
C ILE A 112 6.58 -8.61 -4.32
N VAL A 113 6.68 -7.28 -4.29
CA VAL A 113 7.95 -6.57 -4.21
C VAL A 113 7.95 -5.77 -2.91
N TYR A 114 8.97 -6.02 -2.10
CA TYR A 114 9.13 -5.37 -0.80
C TYR A 114 9.78 -3.99 -0.94
N ALA A 115 9.30 -3.04 -0.15
CA ALA A 115 9.97 -1.76 0.05
C ALA A 115 11.22 -1.97 0.92
N ASN A 116 12.34 -1.36 0.53
CA ASN A 116 13.57 -1.36 1.29
C ASN A 116 13.65 -0.13 2.19
N VAL A 117 14.68 -0.11 3.05
CA VAL A 117 14.92 0.95 4.04
C VAL A 117 15.11 2.36 3.46
N ALA A 118 15.29 2.50 2.15
CA ALA A 118 15.40 3.79 1.47
C ALA A 118 14.07 4.23 0.82
N GLY A 119 12.96 3.54 1.10
CA GLY A 119 11.66 3.73 0.44
C GLY A 119 11.61 3.16 -0.97
N ASN A 120 12.67 2.46 -1.37
CA ASN A 120 12.85 2.01 -2.73
C ASN A 120 12.43 0.54 -2.87
N PHE A 121 12.10 0.11 -4.08
CA PHE A 121 11.73 -1.26 -4.41
C PHE A 121 12.91 -1.95 -5.10
N GLY A 122 13.28 -3.15 -4.63
CA GLY A 122 14.34 -3.95 -5.25
C GLY A 122 13.88 -4.68 -6.52
N ASP A 123 14.76 -5.49 -7.09
CA ASP A 123 14.37 -6.44 -8.14
C ASP A 123 13.29 -7.40 -7.62
N PHE A 124 12.33 -7.73 -8.49
CA PHE A 124 11.20 -8.59 -8.15
C PHE A 124 11.67 -9.89 -7.47
N ARG A 125 11.04 -10.26 -6.36
CA ARG A 125 11.19 -11.62 -5.83
C ARG A 125 10.24 -12.54 -6.59
N SER A 126 10.69 -13.77 -6.85
CA SER A 126 9.94 -14.76 -7.63
C SER A 126 8.51 -14.87 -7.09
N GLY A 127 7.52 -14.60 -7.95
CA GLY A 127 6.13 -14.72 -7.55
C GLY A 127 5.75 -16.14 -7.17
N TRP A 128 4.66 -16.23 -6.42
CA TRP A 128 4.00 -17.50 -6.19
C TRP A 128 2.68 -17.50 -6.95
N THR A 129 2.37 -18.65 -7.52
CA THR A 129 0.97 -18.95 -7.83
C THR A 129 0.33 -19.36 -6.50
N ALA A 130 -0.66 -18.60 -6.03
CA ALA A 130 -1.44 -19.06 -4.88
C ALA A 130 -2.04 -20.42 -5.26
N VAL A 131 -1.92 -21.41 -4.37
CA VAL A 131 -2.37 -22.80 -4.63
C VAL A 131 -3.91 -22.87 -4.82
N SER A 132 -4.59 -21.76 -4.54
CA SER A 132 -6.01 -21.53 -4.72
C SER A 132 -6.21 -20.12 -5.31
N ALA A 133 -6.82 -20.08 -6.49
CA ALA A 133 -7.16 -18.89 -7.26
C ALA A 133 -7.96 -17.88 -6.42
N LEU A 134 -7.29 -16.86 -5.87
CA LEU A 134 -7.93 -15.76 -5.15
C LEU A 134 -8.37 -14.69 -6.12
N CYS A 135 -9.63 -14.28 -5.99
CA CYS A 135 -10.33 -13.31 -6.82
C CYS A 135 -9.97 -13.27 -8.31
N THR A 136 -10.02 -14.41 -8.96
CA THR A 136 -9.76 -14.55 -10.40
C THR A 136 -10.92 -14.11 -11.29
N GLN A 137 -11.87 -13.34 -10.77
CA GLN A 137 -13.03 -12.84 -11.52
C GLN A 137 -13.09 -11.31 -11.47
N GLU A 138 -13.47 -10.72 -12.60
CA GLU A 138 -13.77 -9.29 -12.66
C GLU A 138 -14.93 -8.95 -11.71
N GLY A 139 -14.83 -7.80 -11.06
CA GLY A 139 -15.83 -7.31 -10.10
C GLY A 139 -15.61 -7.78 -8.67
N ASN A 140 -14.73 -8.75 -8.42
CA ASN A 140 -14.39 -9.14 -7.05
C ASN A 140 -13.75 -7.96 -6.27
N GLN A 141 -14.16 -7.82 -5.02
CA GLN A 141 -13.64 -6.81 -4.11
C GLN A 141 -12.41 -7.35 -3.39
N TRP A 142 -11.42 -6.47 -3.23
CA TRP A 142 -10.13 -6.77 -2.61
C TRP A 142 -9.88 -5.82 -1.46
N TYR A 143 -9.50 -6.35 -0.31
CA TYR A 143 -9.02 -5.59 0.84
C TYR A 143 -7.66 -6.11 1.27
N VAL A 144 -6.81 -5.18 1.72
CA VAL A 144 -5.49 -5.45 2.26
C VAL A 144 -5.40 -4.75 3.61
N GLU A 145 -5.32 -5.55 4.67
CA GLU A 145 -5.34 -5.07 6.06
C GLU A 145 -4.81 -6.16 7.00
N ASP A 146 -4.25 -5.78 8.15
CA ASP A 146 -3.81 -6.75 9.17
C ASP A 146 -5.04 -7.26 9.95
N LEU A 147 -5.51 -8.46 9.62
CA LEU A 147 -6.73 -9.06 10.16
C LEU A 147 -6.46 -9.85 11.45
N ASN A 148 -5.23 -10.32 11.63
CA ASN A 148 -4.85 -11.18 12.75
C ASN A 148 -3.93 -10.49 13.78
N SER A 149 -3.65 -9.21 13.57
CA SER A 149 -2.78 -8.36 14.41
C SER A 149 -1.34 -8.87 14.52
N ASP A 150 -0.81 -9.47 13.46
CA ASP A 150 0.55 -10.02 13.41
C ASP A 150 1.60 -9.05 12.84
N GLY A 151 1.15 -7.84 12.48
CA GLY A 151 1.94 -6.77 11.91
C GLY A 151 2.15 -6.90 10.40
N ARG A 152 1.55 -7.89 9.75
CA ARG A 152 1.56 -8.04 8.28
C ARG A 152 0.16 -7.84 7.73
N ALA A 153 0.09 -7.30 6.53
CA ALA A 153 -1.13 -7.11 5.79
C ALA A 153 -1.61 -8.44 5.22
N ASP A 154 -2.85 -8.78 5.54
CA ASP A 154 -3.56 -9.94 5.03
C ASP A 154 -4.42 -9.54 3.83
N ILE A 155 -4.96 -10.54 3.13
CA ILE A 155 -5.79 -10.34 1.94
C ILE A 155 -7.20 -10.84 2.21
N VAL A 156 -8.19 -10.00 1.91
CA VAL A 156 -9.60 -10.38 1.81
C VAL A 156 -10.06 -10.27 0.37
N CYS A 157 -10.70 -11.35 -0.09
CA CYS A 157 -11.40 -11.42 -1.35
C CYS A 157 -12.90 -11.55 -1.10
N ILE A 158 -13.72 -10.74 -1.76
CA ILE A 158 -15.18 -10.93 -1.80
C ILE A 158 -15.61 -11.06 -3.25
N ASP A 159 -16.20 -12.19 -3.61
CA ASP A 159 -16.75 -12.41 -4.95
C ASP A 159 -18.15 -11.81 -5.12
N ASN A 160 -18.63 -11.74 -6.36
CA ASN A 160 -19.93 -11.18 -6.71
C ASN A 160 -21.13 -11.95 -6.09
N ASN A 161 -20.92 -13.17 -5.59
CA ASN A 161 -21.92 -13.98 -4.88
C ASN A 161 -21.78 -13.87 -3.35
N ASN A 162 -20.98 -12.92 -2.85
CA ASN A 162 -20.59 -12.75 -1.45
C ASN A 162 -19.79 -13.93 -0.87
N GLY A 163 -19.16 -14.75 -1.72
CA GLY A 163 -18.16 -15.71 -1.30
C GLY A 163 -16.91 -14.98 -0.81
N GLN A 164 -16.42 -15.35 0.37
CA GLN A 164 -15.27 -14.68 1.00
C GLN A 164 -14.10 -15.62 1.14
N TRP A 165 -12.91 -15.13 0.77
CA TRP A 165 -11.65 -15.85 0.93
C TRP A 165 -10.65 -14.97 1.63
N TYR A 166 -9.90 -15.57 2.55
CA TYR A 166 -8.93 -14.89 3.39
C TYR A 166 -7.57 -15.52 3.18
N ARG A 167 -6.52 -14.70 3.15
CA ARG A 167 -5.15 -15.18 3.21
C ARG A 167 -4.36 -14.40 4.24
N PHE A 168 -3.79 -15.12 5.18
CA PHE A 168 -2.94 -14.56 6.22
C PHE A 168 -1.48 -14.57 5.77
N ALA A 169 -0.82 -13.42 5.88
CA ALA A 169 0.58 -13.27 5.54
C ALA A 169 1.47 -13.93 6.60
N LYS A 170 2.46 -14.69 6.15
CA LYS A 170 3.39 -15.43 7.01
C LYS A 170 4.75 -14.73 7.11
N PRO A 171 5.49 -14.94 8.21
CA PRO A 171 6.83 -14.39 8.37
C PRO A 171 7.86 -14.79 7.30
N ASP A 172 7.61 -15.88 6.56
CA ASP A 172 8.47 -16.34 5.47
C ASP A 172 8.18 -15.65 4.12
N GLY A 173 7.27 -14.66 4.12
CA GLY A 173 6.84 -13.94 2.93
C GLY A 173 5.81 -14.67 2.08
N THR A 174 5.27 -15.80 2.56
CA THR A 174 4.19 -16.54 1.90
C THR A 174 2.83 -16.22 2.52
N PHE A 175 1.76 -16.75 1.93
CA PHE A 175 0.41 -16.74 2.51
C PHE A 175 -0.03 -18.15 2.87
N ASP A 176 -0.95 -18.30 3.81
CA ASP A 176 -1.58 -19.59 4.12
C ASP A 176 -2.41 -20.14 2.94
N LEU A 177 -2.74 -21.43 2.98
CA LEU A 177 -3.41 -22.16 1.88
C LEU A 177 -4.86 -22.48 2.20
#